data_AF-A0A1M7BRC2-F1
#
_entry.id   AF-A0A1M7BRC2-F1
#
_cell.length_a   1.000
_cell.length_b   1.000
_cell.length_c   1.000
_cell.angle_alpha   90.00
_cell.angle_beta   90.00
_cell.angle_gamma   90.00
#
_symmetry.space_group_name_H-M   'P 1'
#
loop_
_entity.id
_entity.type
_entity.pdbx_description
1 polymer ?
#
loop_
_entity_poly.entity_id
_entity_poly.type
_entity_poly.pdbx_seq_one_letter_code
_entity_poly.pdbx_strand_id
1 'polypeptide(L)'
;MSYRDDFLQAFQNRAKFVPADQARVCYQDLAGFGLEQAHQNSRDFHEFTHHFLKSWLFYRGEPESACHNVSSSALIAAISQANFVEEEVSLTIGDVAFMGEWMYKVNSESLQNIIKEGRVYGKTLDCHVWLTYRSNHVFDLSVLYNLNKRRWYSLKAEEDPVIYWNDQSEVTKWELEYKPLLVDNDFFFRVDGMGPEDPLGKIWLNRP
;
A
#
# COMPACT_ATOMS: atom_id res chain seq x y z
N MET A 1 7.55 -15.94 -10.98
CA MET A 1 8.46 -15.08 -10.21
C MET A 1 7.82 -14.91 -8.84
N SER A 2 8.62 -14.75 -7.79
CA SER A 2 8.07 -14.54 -6.44
C SER A 2 7.58 -13.09 -6.30
N TYR A 3 6.61 -12.81 -5.41
CA TYR A 3 6.18 -11.43 -5.15
C TYR A 3 7.36 -10.56 -4.70
N ARG A 4 8.31 -11.14 -3.95
CA ARG A 4 9.58 -10.50 -3.60
C ARG A 4 10.32 -9.96 -4.82
N ASP A 5 10.49 -10.76 -5.87
CA ASP A 5 11.25 -10.35 -7.06
C ASP A 5 10.54 -9.19 -7.78
N ASP A 6 9.22 -9.29 -7.90
CA ASP A 6 8.40 -8.26 -8.54
C ASP A 6 8.44 -6.96 -7.72
N PHE A 7 8.39 -7.04 -6.39
CA PHE A 7 8.50 -5.88 -5.50
C PHE A 7 9.87 -5.19 -5.62
N LEU A 8 10.97 -5.96 -5.58
CA LEU A 8 12.32 -5.42 -5.74
C LEU A 8 12.48 -4.75 -7.11
N GLN A 9 11.91 -5.35 -8.15
CA GLN A 9 11.91 -4.77 -9.49
C GLN A 9 11.08 -3.48 -9.54
N ALA A 10 9.90 -3.43 -8.91
CA ALA A 10 9.08 -2.22 -8.80
C ALA A 10 9.81 -1.09 -8.07
N PHE A 11 10.53 -1.43 -7.00
CA PHE A 11 11.35 -0.49 -6.24
C PHE A 11 12.49 0.09 -7.09
N GLN A 12 13.26 -0.77 -7.77
CA GLN A 12 14.34 -0.34 -8.67
C GLN A 12 13.82 0.49 -9.85
N ASN A 13 12.64 0.16 -10.35
CA ASN A 13 11.99 0.86 -11.46
C ASN A 13 11.35 2.19 -11.05
N ARG A 14 11.35 2.57 -9.78
CA ARG A 14 10.78 3.83 -9.30
C ARG A 14 11.28 5.05 -10.07
N ALA A 15 12.55 5.08 -10.45
CA ALA A 15 13.15 6.18 -11.21
C ALA A 15 12.45 6.44 -12.57
N LYS A 16 11.68 5.47 -13.08
CA LYS A 16 10.84 5.64 -14.29
C LYS A 16 9.58 6.48 -14.03
N PHE A 17 9.17 6.61 -12.78
CA PHE A 17 7.91 7.24 -12.37
C PHE A 17 8.15 8.56 -11.62
N VAL A 18 9.20 8.60 -10.80
CA VAL A 18 9.49 9.71 -9.89
C VAL A 18 10.96 10.14 -10.07
N PRO A 19 11.22 11.43 -10.31
CA PRO A 19 12.57 11.98 -10.31
C PRO A 19 13.34 11.71 -9.01
N ALA A 20 14.65 11.46 -9.09
CA ALA A 20 15.47 11.06 -7.95
C ALA A 20 15.50 12.10 -6.81
N ASP A 21 15.40 13.38 -7.13
CA ASP A 21 15.35 14.51 -6.18
C ASP A 21 14.01 14.63 -5.45
N GLN A 22 12.96 13.97 -5.95
CA GLN A 22 11.63 13.94 -5.33
C GLN A 22 11.34 12.60 -4.65
N ALA A 23 12.29 11.68 -4.69
CA ALA A 23 12.10 10.31 -4.30
C ALA A 23 12.53 10.09 -2.83
N ARG A 24 11.58 9.99 -1.90
CA ARG A 24 11.86 9.47 -0.55
C ARG A 24 12.17 7.98 -0.60
N VAL A 25 13.42 7.59 -0.38
CA VAL A 25 13.86 6.19 -0.50
C VAL A 25 13.53 5.44 0.79
N CYS A 26 12.54 4.54 0.73
CA CYS A 26 12.35 3.50 1.74
C CYS A 26 13.20 2.27 1.35
N TYR A 27 13.60 1.40 2.28
CA TYR A 27 14.53 0.29 2.03
C TYR A 27 15.94 0.69 1.57
N GLN A 28 16.63 1.51 2.36
CA GLN A 28 18.06 1.81 2.16
C GLN A 28 18.94 0.54 2.08
N ASP A 29 18.47 -0.56 2.66
CA ASP A 29 19.14 -1.86 2.61
C ASP A 29 18.20 -2.95 2.10
N LEU A 30 18.05 -3.03 0.78
CA LEU A 30 17.36 -4.14 0.10
C LEU A 30 17.98 -5.51 0.47
N ALA A 31 19.22 -5.57 0.97
CA ALA A 31 19.87 -6.81 1.35
C ALA A 31 19.22 -7.46 2.58
N GLY A 32 18.62 -6.67 3.48
CA GLY A 32 17.88 -7.20 4.62
C GLY A 32 16.38 -7.38 4.39
N PHE A 33 15.92 -7.45 3.14
CA PHE A 33 14.54 -7.82 2.81
C PHE A 33 14.32 -9.33 2.96
N GLY A 34 13.25 -9.73 3.64
CA GLY A 34 12.87 -11.12 3.90
C GLY A 34 13.66 -11.82 5.03
N LEU A 35 14.26 -11.06 5.96
CA LEU A 35 14.97 -11.62 7.12
C LEU A 35 14.02 -12.09 8.23
N GLU A 36 14.43 -13.13 8.96
CA GLU A 36 13.58 -13.82 9.96
C GLU A 36 13.12 -12.90 11.11
N GLN A 37 14.01 -12.04 11.61
CA GLN A 37 13.69 -11.05 12.66
C GLN A 37 12.57 -10.09 12.24
N ALA A 38 12.40 -9.83 10.94
CA ALA A 38 11.35 -8.96 10.43
C ALA A 38 9.97 -9.64 10.44
N HIS A 39 9.87 -10.96 10.65
CA HIS A 39 8.58 -11.65 10.74
C HIS A 39 7.85 -11.40 12.06
N GLN A 40 8.56 -11.18 13.17
CA GLN A 40 7.90 -10.79 14.42
C GLN A 40 7.35 -9.38 14.31
N ASN A 41 8.16 -8.43 13.84
CA ASN A 41 7.73 -7.04 13.66
C ASN A 41 6.54 -6.93 12.69
N SER A 42 6.43 -7.80 11.69
CA SER A 42 5.28 -7.81 10.78
C SER A 42 3.98 -8.31 11.42
N ARG A 43 4.05 -9.14 12.47
CA ARG A 43 2.85 -9.51 13.25
C ARG A 43 2.38 -8.32 14.10
N ASP A 44 3.31 -7.63 14.74
CA ASP A 44 2.99 -6.42 15.51
C ASP A 44 2.42 -5.32 14.58
N PHE A 45 2.97 -5.21 13.36
CA PHE A 45 2.43 -4.35 12.32
C PHE A 45 1.03 -4.79 11.86
N HIS A 46 0.76 -6.10 11.77
CA HIS A 46 -0.57 -6.63 11.45
C HIS A 46 -1.59 -6.17 12.49
N GLU A 47 -1.31 -6.40 13.77
CA GLU A 47 -2.17 -5.98 14.88
C GLU A 47 -2.44 -4.47 14.84
N PHE A 48 -1.39 -3.66 14.60
CA PHE A 48 -1.54 -2.23 14.38
C PHE A 48 -2.48 -1.91 13.21
N THR A 49 -2.27 -2.50 12.02
CA THR A 49 -3.11 -2.22 10.84
C THR A 49 -4.57 -2.64 11.05
N HIS A 50 -4.80 -3.74 11.77
CA HIS A 50 -6.13 -4.20 12.15
C HIS A 50 -6.84 -3.20 13.07
N HIS A 51 -6.17 -2.72 14.12
CA HIS A 51 -6.71 -1.70 15.02
C HIS A 51 -6.93 -0.36 14.32
N PHE A 52 -5.97 0.06 13.49
CA PHE A 52 -6.07 1.26 12.68
C PHE A 52 -7.30 1.22 11.77
N LEU A 53 -7.52 0.11 11.06
CA LEU A 53 -8.65 -0.04 10.15
C LEU A 53 -9.98 -0.02 10.90
N LYS A 54 -10.08 -0.62 12.09
CA LYS A 54 -11.28 -0.50 12.93
C LYS A 54 -11.61 0.95 13.29
N SER A 55 -10.61 1.73 13.70
CA SER A 55 -10.78 3.16 13.94
C SER A 55 -11.14 3.93 12.67
N TRP A 56 -10.51 3.60 11.54
CA TRP A 56 -10.82 4.18 10.25
C TRP A 56 -12.29 3.99 9.87
N LEU A 57 -12.78 2.76 9.93
CA LEU A 57 -14.16 2.41 9.59
C LEU A 57 -15.16 3.19 10.44
N PHE A 58 -14.87 3.36 11.73
CA PHE A 58 -15.72 4.13 12.63
C PHE A 58 -15.85 5.60 12.23
N TYR A 59 -14.75 6.25 11.80
CA TYR A 59 -14.75 7.68 11.50
C TYR A 59 -15.00 8.03 10.03
N ARG A 60 -14.65 7.14 9.10
CA ARG A 60 -14.61 7.41 7.65
C ARG A 60 -15.41 6.43 6.81
N GLY A 61 -15.90 5.34 7.40
CA GLY A 61 -16.58 4.27 6.67
C GLY A 61 -15.63 3.37 5.88
N GLU A 62 -16.21 2.53 5.02
CA GLU A 62 -15.49 1.52 4.24
C GLU A 62 -14.53 2.15 3.21
N PRO A 63 -13.27 1.69 3.11
CA PRO A 63 -12.26 2.29 2.23
C PRO A 63 -12.40 1.83 0.75
N GLU A 64 -13.64 1.66 0.28
CA GLU A 64 -13.91 1.35 -1.12
C GLU A 64 -13.35 2.46 -2.03
N SER A 65 -12.57 2.11 -3.05
CA SER A 65 -11.96 3.08 -3.97
C SER A 65 -11.03 4.11 -3.30
N ALA A 66 -10.66 3.91 -2.03
CA ALA A 66 -9.81 4.80 -1.23
C ALA A 66 -8.52 4.10 -0.75
N CYS A 67 -8.06 3.09 -1.48
CA CYS A 67 -6.88 2.26 -1.14
C CYS A 67 -5.62 3.12 -0.87
N HIS A 68 -5.36 4.11 -1.71
CA HIS A 68 -4.26 5.06 -1.56
C HIS A 68 -4.38 5.90 -0.28
N ASN A 69 -5.60 6.28 0.12
CA ASN A 69 -5.83 7.13 1.28
C ASN A 69 -5.71 6.34 2.60
N VAL A 70 -6.35 5.17 2.69
CA VAL A 70 -6.30 4.32 3.89
C VAL A 70 -4.90 3.77 4.12
N SER A 71 -4.21 3.29 3.07
CA SER A 71 -2.85 2.75 3.18
C SER A 71 -1.85 3.84 3.55
N SER A 72 -1.96 5.04 2.97
CA SER A 72 -1.06 6.16 3.32
C SER A 72 -1.30 6.67 4.73
N SER A 73 -2.57 6.76 5.15
CA SER A 73 -2.91 7.15 6.51
C SER A 73 -2.42 6.12 7.53
N ALA A 74 -2.52 4.82 7.23
CA ALA A 74 -1.97 3.75 8.06
C ALA A 74 -0.44 3.86 8.17
N LEU A 75 0.26 4.10 7.06
CA LEU A 75 1.71 4.32 7.06
C LEU A 75 2.10 5.52 7.93
N ILE A 76 1.43 6.66 7.74
CA ILE A 76 1.69 7.89 8.52
C ILE A 76 1.46 7.62 10.01
N ALA A 77 0.35 6.98 10.37
CA ALA A 77 0.03 6.65 11.75
C ALA A 77 1.04 5.66 12.35
N ALA A 78 1.46 4.65 11.60
CA ALA A 78 2.45 3.68 12.05
C ALA A 78 3.76 4.38 12.47
N ILE A 79 4.26 5.27 11.62
CA ILE A 79 5.54 5.96 11.84
C ILE A 79 5.39 7.07 12.90
N SER A 80 4.27 7.80 12.91
CA SER A 80 4.10 8.98 13.80
C SER A 80 3.54 8.67 15.19
N GLN A 81 2.82 7.56 15.35
CA GLN A 81 2.06 7.26 16.58
C GLN A 81 2.42 5.91 17.19
N ALA A 82 2.91 4.95 16.40
CA ALA A 82 3.18 3.59 16.85
C ALA A 82 4.66 3.20 16.81
N ASN A 83 5.56 4.17 16.58
CA ASN A 83 7.03 4.00 16.57
C ASN A 83 7.55 2.94 15.58
N PHE A 84 6.79 2.66 14.51
CA PHE A 84 7.33 1.86 13.41
C PHE A 84 8.37 2.64 12.63
N VAL A 85 9.37 1.93 12.14
CA VAL A 85 10.49 2.49 11.38
C VAL A 85 10.08 2.61 9.92
N GLU A 86 10.22 3.80 9.34
CA GLU A 86 9.79 4.06 7.96
C GLU A 86 10.51 3.18 6.95
N GLU A 87 11.78 2.87 7.20
CA GLU A 87 12.61 2.02 6.36
C GLU A 87 12.15 0.55 6.33
N GLU A 88 11.21 0.15 7.18
CA GLU A 88 10.68 -1.21 7.22
C GLU A 88 9.38 -1.38 6.44
N VAL A 89 8.67 -0.30 6.10
CA VAL A 89 7.36 -0.37 5.45
C VAL A 89 7.26 0.60 4.28
N SER A 90 6.74 0.11 3.16
CA SER A 90 6.47 0.94 1.98
C SER A 90 5.05 0.88 1.48
N LEU A 91 4.58 2.00 0.94
CA LEU A 91 3.46 2.02 0.02
C LEU A 91 3.87 1.39 -1.31
N THR A 92 3.07 0.40 -1.71
CA THR A 92 3.24 -0.34 -2.95
C THR A 92 2.03 -0.11 -3.81
N ILE A 93 2.27 0.24 -5.07
CA ILE A 93 1.26 0.62 -6.04
C ILE A 93 1.35 -0.34 -7.21
N GLY A 94 0.20 -0.83 -7.65
CA GLY A 94 0.14 -1.76 -8.76
C GLY A 94 -1.25 -2.33 -8.95
N ASP A 95 -1.31 -3.55 -9.48
CA ASP A 95 -2.55 -4.24 -9.78
C ASP A 95 -2.76 -5.42 -8.84
N VAL A 96 -4.01 -5.84 -8.70
CA VAL A 96 -4.40 -7.01 -7.94
C VAL A 96 -5.37 -7.83 -8.76
N ALA A 97 -5.08 -9.13 -8.91
CA ALA A 97 -6.01 -10.06 -9.51
C ALA A 97 -6.76 -10.84 -8.42
N PHE A 98 -8.02 -11.15 -8.68
CA PHE A 98 -8.82 -12.08 -7.89
C PHE A 98 -9.29 -13.22 -8.79
N MET A 99 -8.97 -14.47 -8.43
CA MET A 99 -9.24 -15.66 -9.23
C MET A 99 -8.75 -15.54 -10.69
N GLY A 100 -7.56 -14.93 -10.88
CA GLY A 100 -6.94 -14.72 -12.20
C GLY A 100 -7.41 -13.47 -12.96
N GLU A 101 -8.39 -12.71 -12.45
CA GLU A 101 -8.93 -11.52 -13.11
C GLU A 101 -8.36 -10.22 -12.51
N TRP A 102 -7.58 -9.47 -13.31
CA TRP A 102 -6.96 -8.20 -12.91
C TRP A 102 -8.01 -7.09 -12.72
N MET A 103 -7.99 -6.46 -11.55
CA MET A 103 -9.04 -5.52 -11.13
C MET A 103 -8.92 -4.13 -11.74
N TYR A 104 -7.71 -3.61 -11.91
CA TYR A 104 -7.45 -2.21 -12.28
C TYR A 104 -6.72 -2.08 -13.63
N LYS A 105 -6.13 -3.17 -14.14
CA LYS A 105 -5.42 -3.22 -15.42
C LYS A 105 -4.33 -2.15 -15.55
N VAL A 106 -3.73 -1.78 -14.41
CA VAL A 106 -2.69 -0.75 -14.36
C VAL A 106 -1.39 -1.27 -14.97
N ASN A 107 -0.70 -0.40 -15.70
CA ASN A 107 0.59 -0.67 -16.29
C ASN A 107 1.51 0.55 -16.10
N SER A 108 2.76 0.46 -16.52
CA SER A 108 3.73 1.54 -16.30
C SER A 108 3.30 2.87 -16.95
N GLU A 109 2.72 2.83 -18.14
CA GLU A 109 2.26 4.03 -18.86
C GLU A 109 1.04 4.65 -18.15
N SER A 110 0.04 3.84 -17.81
CA SER A 110 -1.14 4.36 -17.11
C SER A 110 -0.81 4.90 -15.72
N LEU A 111 0.13 4.27 -15.01
CA LEU A 111 0.59 4.75 -13.71
C LEU A 111 1.39 6.06 -13.81
N GLN A 112 2.24 6.21 -14.83
CA GLN A 112 2.90 7.50 -15.11
C GLN A 112 1.86 8.60 -15.40
N ASN A 113 0.80 8.28 -16.15
CA ASN A 113 -0.28 9.22 -16.41
C ASN A 113 -1.03 9.60 -15.14
N ILE A 114 -1.35 8.64 -14.26
CA ILE A 114 -1.97 8.91 -12.94
C ILE A 114 -1.12 9.89 -12.12
N ILE A 115 0.20 9.66 -12.03
CA ILE A 115 1.10 10.54 -11.27
C ILE A 115 1.20 11.92 -11.91
N LYS A 116 1.30 11.99 -13.25
CA LYS A 116 1.42 13.24 -13.99
C LYS A 116 0.16 14.09 -13.94
N GLU A 117 -1.02 13.46 -13.99
CA GLU A 117 -2.30 14.13 -13.86
C GLU A 117 -2.48 14.72 -12.45
N GLY A 118 -1.94 14.05 -11.44
CA GLY A 118 -2.03 14.47 -10.04
C GLY A 118 -3.48 14.51 -9.53
N ARG A 119 -3.79 15.49 -8.69
CA ARG A 119 -5.12 15.62 -8.06
C ARG A 119 -6.21 15.97 -9.07
N VAL A 120 -7.11 15.01 -9.29
CA VAL A 120 -8.34 15.20 -10.07
C VAL A 120 -9.56 14.91 -9.21
N TYR A 121 -10.30 15.95 -8.83
CA TYR A 121 -11.49 15.82 -7.99
C TYR A 121 -12.56 14.93 -8.62
N GLY A 122 -13.06 13.97 -7.85
CA GLY A 122 -14.13 13.06 -8.29
C GLY A 122 -13.68 11.96 -9.25
N LYS A 123 -12.40 11.88 -9.61
CA LYS A 123 -11.85 10.79 -10.41
C LYS A 123 -11.34 9.68 -9.49
N THR A 124 -11.76 8.44 -9.76
CA THR A 124 -11.16 7.26 -9.11
C THR A 124 -9.84 6.92 -9.80
N LEU A 125 -8.82 6.57 -9.00
CA LEU A 125 -7.55 6.09 -9.52
C LEU A 125 -7.70 4.64 -9.96
N ASP A 126 -7.28 4.33 -11.19
CA ASP A 126 -7.31 2.97 -11.72
C ASP A 126 -6.01 2.23 -11.37
N CYS A 127 -5.79 2.08 -10.06
CA CYS A 127 -4.67 1.35 -9.48
C CYS A 127 -5.03 0.92 -8.05
N HIS A 128 -4.32 -0.08 -7.52
CA HIS A 128 -4.42 -0.47 -6.12
C HIS A 128 -3.20 -0.03 -5.32
N VAL A 129 -3.41 0.27 -4.04
CA VAL A 129 -2.34 0.65 -3.11
C VAL A 129 -2.44 -0.14 -1.82
N TRP A 130 -1.34 -0.80 -1.47
CA TRP A 130 -1.19 -1.60 -0.26
C TRP A 130 0.14 -1.29 0.44
N LEU A 131 0.36 -1.88 1.59
CA LEU A 131 1.62 -1.77 2.33
C LEU A 131 2.42 -3.05 2.17
N THR A 132 3.72 -2.92 1.93
CA THR A 132 4.67 -4.03 1.98
C THR A 132 5.63 -3.79 3.12
N TYR A 133 5.85 -4.80 3.96
CA TYR A 133 6.80 -4.76 5.06
C TYR A 133 8.10 -5.48 4.70
N ARG A 134 9.18 -5.16 5.41
CA ARG A 134 10.54 -5.64 5.13
C ARG A 134 10.66 -7.16 5.14
N SER A 135 9.78 -7.86 5.84
CA SER A 135 9.69 -9.32 5.85
C SER A 135 8.95 -9.91 4.65
N ASN A 136 8.73 -9.13 3.58
CA ASN A 136 7.96 -9.51 2.40
C ASN A 136 6.46 -9.75 2.66
N HIS A 137 5.93 -9.21 3.76
CA HIS A 137 4.50 -9.29 4.03
C HIS A 137 3.74 -8.13 3.37
N VAL A 138 2.64 -8.47 2.70
CA VAL A 138 1.63 -7.56 2.21
C VAL A 138 0.58 -7.34 3.28
N PHE A 139 0.22 -6.07 3.47
CA PHE A 139 -0.89 -5.61 4.29
C PHE A 139 -1.83 -4.82 3.41
N ASP A 140 -3.05 -5.32 3.23
CA ASP A 140 -4.04 -4.66 2.37
C ASP A 140 -5.33 -4.41 3.13
N LEU A 141 -5.54 -3.13 3.42
CA LEU A 141 -6.63 -2.64 4.26
C LEU A 141 -7.92 -2.42 3.45
N SER A 142 -7.91 -2.66 2.13
CA SER A 142 -9.00 -2.21 1.25
C SER A 142 -9.46 -3.23 0.21
N VAL A 143 -8.63 -4.22 -0.16
CA VAL A 143 -9.00 -5.15 -1.24
C VAL A 143 -10.28 -5.92 -0.96
N LEU A 144 -10.51 -6.41 0.26
CA LEU A 144 -11.73 -7.16 0.57
C LEU A 144 -12.99 -6.30 0.45
N TYR A 145 -12.93 -5.01 0.80
CA TYR A 145 -14.03 -4.07 0.55
C TYR A 145 -14.25 -3.83 -0.95
N ASN A 146 -13.18 -3.69 -1.73
CA ASN A 146 -13.29 -3.53 -3.19
C ASN A 146 -13.89 -4.78 -3.86
N LEU A 147 -13.51 -5.99 -3.42
CA LEU A 147 -14.11 -7.24 -3.90
C LEU A 147 -15.58 -7.36 -3.50
N ASN A 148 -15.93 -6.97 -2.27
CA ASN A 148 -17.30 -6.93 -1.79
C ASN A 148 -18.17 -5.99 -2.63
N LYS A 149 -17.70 -4.77 -2.89
CA LYS A 149 -18.36 -3.80 -3.77
C LYS A 149 -18.58 -4.34 -5.18
N ARG A 150 -17.59 -5.05 -5.73
CA ARG A 150 -17.66 -5.70 -7.05
C ARG A 150 -18.54 -6.96 -7.05
N ARG A 151 -19.01 -7.41 -5.89
CA ARG A 151 -19.76 -8.68 -5.69
C ARG A 151 -18.97 -9.92 -6.12
N TRP A 152 -17.65 -9.85 -6.06
CA TRP A 152 -16.76 -10.99 -6.31
C TRP A 152 -16.46 -11.76 -5.03
N TYR A 153 -16.59 -11.10 -3.89
CA TYR A 153 -16.44 -11.67 -2.56
C TYR A 153 -17.59 -11.20 -1.67
N SER A 154 -17.91 -11.94 -0.61
CA SER A 154 -18.88 -11.51 0.40
C SER A 154 -18.17 -11.40 1.74
N LEU A 155 -17.74 -10.17 2.08
CA LEU A 155 -17.02 -9.92 3.32
C LEU A 155 -17.95 -10.15 4.51
N LYS A 156 -17.54 -11.06 5.42
CA LYS A 156 -18.30 -11.39 6.61
C LYS A 156 -17.92 -10.47 7.76
N ALA A 157 -18.86 -10.21 8.67
CA ALA A 157 -18.66 -9.28 9.79
C ALA A 157 -17.59 -9.76 10.79
N GLU A 158 -17.42 -11.07 10.92
CA GLU A 158 -16.47 -11.73 11.82
C GLU A 158 -15.06 -11.91 11.22
N GLU A 159 -14.89 -11.64 9.93
CA GLU A 159 -13.61 -11.80 9.23
C GLU A 159 -12.69 -10.60 9.50
N ASP A 160 -11.39 -10.84 9.57
CA ASP A 160 -10.40 -9.76 9.57
C ASP A 160 -10.35 -9.12 8.17
N PRO A 161 -10.74 -7.86 7.99
CA PRO A 161 -10.74 -7.23 6.68
C PRO A 161 -9.33 -6.88 6.17
N VAL A 162 -8.29 -7.01 7.02
CA VAL A 162 -6.90 -6.79 6.61
C VAL A 162 -6.34 -8.09 6.04
N ILE A 163 -5.90 -8.03 4.78
CA ILE A 163 -5.04 -9.09 4.25
C ILE A 163 -3.68 -9.01 4.91
N TYR A 164 -3.20 -10.13 5.43
CA TYR A 164 -1.83 -10.33 5.90
C TYR A 164 -1.22 -11.55 5.22
N TRP A 165 -0.32 -11.33 4.26
CA TRP A 165 0.16 -12.41 3.38
C TRP A 165 1.62 -12.26 2.98
N ASN A 166 2.33 -13.37 2.76
CA ASN A 166 3.61 -13.42 2.07
C ASN A 166 3.76 -14.72 1.26
N ASP A 167 4.82 -14.82 0.44
CA ASP A 167 5.13 -16.01 -0.38
C ASP A 167 5.36 -17.31 0.44
N GLN A 168 5.48 -17.22 1.78
CA GLN A 168 5.72 -18.35 2.67
C GLN A 168 4.45 -18.83 3.41
N SER A 169 3.32 -18.12 3.26
CA SER A 169 2.08 -18.40 3.97
C SER A 169 0.91 -18.47 2.99
N GLU A 170 0.67 -19.66 2.43
CA GLU A 170 -0.42 -19.92 1.46
C GLU A 170 -1.83 -19.77 2.06
N VAL A 171 -1.98 -19.98 3.37
CA VAL A 171 -3.28 -20.05 4.06
C VAL A 171 -4.05 -18.74 3.91
N THR A 172 -3.37 -17.61 3.75
CA THR A 172 -4.03 -16.30 3.72
C THR A 172 -4.50 -15.84 2.34
N LYS A 173 -4.12 -16.47 1.21
CA LYS A 173 -4.40 -15.86 -0.11
C LYS A 173 -4.41 -16.73 -1.38
N TRP A 174 -5.12 -17.85 -1.39
CA TRP A 174 -5.16 -18.70 -2.60
C TRP A 174 -5.78 -18.05 -3.85
N GLU A 175 -6.62 -17.00 -3.73
CA GLU A 175 -7.27 -16.36 -4.89
C GLU A 175 -6.69 -15.02 -5.32
N LEU A 176 -5.77 -14.43 -4.54
CA LEU A 176 -5.35 -13.04 -4.78
C LEU A 176 -3.90 -12.97 -5.21
N GLU A 177 -3.66 -12.32 -6.34
CA GLU A 177 -2.32 -12.10 -6.88
C GLU A 177 -2.00 -10.60 -6.85
N TYR A 178 -0.83 -10.24 -6.34
CA TYR A 178 -0.34 -8.85 -6.30
C TYR A 178 0.72 -8.63 -7.36
N LYS A 179 0.55 -7.56 -8.14
CA LYS A 179 1.55 -7.13 -9.13
C LYS A 179 2.06 -5.73 -8.79
N PRO A 180 3.14 -5.61 -8.01
CA PRO A 180 3.75 -4.32 -7.71
C PRO A 180 4.33 -3.71 -8.99
N LEU A 181 4.10 -2.41 -9.20
CA LEU A 181 4.61 -1.64 -10.33
C LEU A 181 5.47 -0.45 -9.88
N LEU A 182 5.16 0.10 -8.71
CA LEU A 182 5.85 1.23 -8.10
C LEU A 182 5.88 1.07 -6.59
N VAL A 183 6.98 1.47 -5.98
CA VAL A 183 7.11 1.64 -4.53
C VAL A 183 7.39 3.12 -4.26
N ASP A 184 6.45 3.80 -3.59
CA ASP A 184 6.55 5.24 -3.36
C ASP A 184 5.70 5.68 -2.16
N ASN A 185 6.37 5.97 -1.04
CA ASN A 185 5.72 6.45 0.19
C ASN A 185 5.04 7.81 0.03
N ASP A 186 5.37 8.55 -1.03
CA ASP A 186 4.77 9.86 -1.32
C ASP A 186 3.64 9.80 -2.34
N PHE A 187 3.26 8.60 -2.81
CA PHE A 187 2.29 8.44 -3.90
C PHE A 187 0.99 9.22 -3.65
N PHE A 188 0.44 9.13 -2.43
CA PHE A 188 -0.75 9.87 -2.04
C PHE A 188 -0.59 11.39 -2.21
N PHE A 189 0.55 11.96 -1.84
CA PHE A 189 0.78 13.41 -1.99
C PHE A 189 0.86 13.83 -3.46
N ARG A 190 1.29 12.93 -4.34
CA ARG A 190 1.35 13.17 -5.79
C ARG A 190 -0.03 13.15 -6.43
N VAL A 191 -0.89 12.20 -6.04
CA VAL A 191 -2.17 11.93 -6.72
C VAL A 191 -3.39 12.56 -6.05
N ASP A 192 -3.35 12.80 -4.74
CA ASP A 192 -4.46 13.41 -3.99
C ASP A 192 -4.14 14.83 -3.52
N GLY A 193 -2.87 15.19 -3.47
CA GLY A 193 -2.41 16.53 -3.12
C GLY A 193 -2.94 17.02 -1.76
N MET A 194 -2.18 16.77 -0.70
CA MET A 194 -2.18 17.66 0.46
C MET A 194 -1.11 18.71 0.17
N GLY A 195 -1.51 19.85 -0.42
CA GLY A 195 -0.59 20.95 -0.70
C GLY A 195 0.13 21.41 0.58
N PRO A 196 1.15 22.27 0.48
CA PRO A 196 1.91 22.77 1.63
C PRO A 196 1.06 23.52 2.68
N GLU A 197 -0.25 23.68 2.48
CA GLU A 197 -1.23 24.24 3.41
C GLU A 197 -1.89 23.19 4.32
N ASP A 198 -1.88 21.91 3.93
CA ASP A 198 -2.52 20.83 4.70
C ASP A 198 -1.63 20.41 5.89
N PRO A 199 -2.16 20.32 7.13
CA PRO A 199 -1.38 19.94 8.31
C PRO A 199 -0.63 18.60 8.17
N LEU A 200 -1.23 17.59 7.53
CA LEU A 200 -0.57 16.30 7.31
C LEU A 200 0.48 16.39 6.19
N GLY A 201 0.22 17.20 5.15
CA GLY A 201 1.22 17.56 4.13
C GLY A 201 2.43 18.28 4.73
N LYS A 202 2.22 19.26 5.61
CA LYS A 202 3.31 19.98 6.33
C LYS A 202 4.11 19.06 7.24
N ILE A 203 3.45 18.16 7.98
CA ILE A 203 4.16 17.23 8.89
C ILE A 203 4.95 16.20 8.09
N TRP A 204 4.43 15.73 6.96
CA TRP A 204 5.09 14.73 6.13
C TRP A 204 6.24 15.31 5.30
N LEU A 205 6.03 16.45 4.63
CA LEU A 205 7.04 17.08 3.76
C LEU A 205 8.21 17.72 4.52
N ASN A 206 8.05 18.03 5.81
CA ASN A 206 9.11 18.63 6.64
C ASN A 206 9.83 17.61 7.55
N ARG A 207 9.60 16.31 7.37
CA ARG A 207 10.40 15.30 8.05
C ARG A 207 11.78 15.21 7.39
N PRO A 208 12.87 15.25 8.17
CA PRO A 208 14.24 15.13 7.65
C PRO A 208 14.49 13.78 6.98
#